data_AF-A0A520FYQ3-F1
#
_entry.id   AF-A0A520FYQ3-F1
#
_cell.length_a   1.000
_cell.length_b   1.000
_cell.length_c   1.000
_cell.angle_alpha   90.00
_cell.angle_beta   90.00
_cell.angle_gamma   90.00
#
_symmetry.space_group_name_H-M   'P 1'
#
loop_
_entity.id
_entity.type
_entity.pdbx_description
1 polymer ?
#
loop_
_entity_poly.entity_id
_entity_poly.type
_entity_poly.pdbx_seq_one_letter_code
_entity_poly.pdbx_strand_id
1 'polypeptide(L)' 'PHSLYWSLGNTPFAREAAYAELVRAGLAMRDQLALTEATLQGWVVGDAAFVDKLQAATPRRVTKARPGRHANRS' A
#
# COMPACT_ATOMS: atom_id res chain seq x y z
N PRO A 1 -20.97 1.14 -2.25
CA PRO A 1 -19.86 1.51 -3.17
C PRO A 1 -19.09 2.74 -2.63
N HIS A 2 -17.81 2.89 -2.95
CA HIS A 2 -16.95 3.98 -2.45
C HIS A 2 -17.23 5.32 -3.16
N SER A 3 -17.11 6.46 -2.47
CA SER A 3 -17.42 7.80 -3.04
C SER A 3 -16.60 8.13 -4.31
N LEU A 4 -15.30 7.82 -4.29
CA LEU A 4 -14.41 8.02 -5.44
C LEU A 4 -14.88 7.32 -6.72
N TYR A 5 -15.55 6.17 -6.59
CA TYR A 5 -16.09 5.45 -7.74
C TYR A 5 -17.25 6.21 -8.39
N TRP A 6 -18.09 6.88 -7.58
CA TRP A 6 -19.19 7.69 -8.10
C TRP A 6 -18.72 8.97 -8.77
N SER A 7 -17.58 9.53 -8.34
CA SER A 7 -16.99 10.70 -9.00
C SER A 7 -16.35 10.41 -10.35
N LEU A 8 -16.21 9.15 -10.77
CA LEU A 8 -15.57 8.78 -12.05
C LEU A 8 -16.40 9.18 -13.29
N GLY A 9 -17.69 9.51 -13.14
CA GLY A 9 -18.53 9.88 -14.26
C GLY A 9 -20.03 9.87 -13.95
N ASN A 10 -20.79 10.63 -14.72
CA ASN A 10 -22.23 10.83 -14.49
C ASN A 10 -23.11 9.71 -15.07
N THR A 11 -22.55 8.80 -15.87
CA THR A 11 -23.27 7.64 -16.43
C THR A 11 -22.56 6.33 -16.05
N PRO A 12 -23.28 5.19 -16.07
CA PRO A 12 -22.64 3.89 -15.85
C PRO A 12 -21.47 3.62 -16.82
N PHE A 13 -21.66 3.81 -18.13
CA PHE A 13 -20.62 3.58 -19.13
C PHE A 13 -19.40 4.51 -18.97
N ALA A 14 -19.62 5.79 -18.64
CA ALA A 14 -18.52 6.71 -18.41
C ALA A 14 -17.67 6.30 -17.20
N ARG A 15 -18.29 5.82 -16.13
CA ARG A 15 -17.57 5.33 -14.95
C ARG A 15 -16.77 4.07 -15.23
N GLU A 16 -17.35 3.12 -15.95
CA GLU A 16 -16.66 1.90 -16.36
C GLU A 16 -15.45 2.22 -17.24
N ALA A 17 -15.62 3.10 -18.23
CA ALA A 17 -14.51 3.55 -19.08
C ALA A 17 -13.40 4.25 -18.26
N ALA A 18 -13.75 5.21 -17.39
CA ALA A 18 -12.78 5.90 -16.54
C ALA A 18 -12.06 4.95 -15.58
N TYR A 19 -12.76 3.98 -15.00
CA TYR A 19 -12.14 2.95 -14.17
C TYR A 19 -11.17 2.07 -14.98
N ALA A 20 -11.56 1.65 -16.19
CA ALA A 20 -10.71 0.87 -17.07
C ALA A 20 -9.44 1.64 -17.47
N GLU A 21 -9.53 2.95 -17.71
CA GLU A 21 -8.35 3.81 -17.92
C GLU A 21 -7.42 3.83 -16.71
N LEU A 22 -7.96 3.98 -15.48
CA LEU A 22 -7.15 3.94 -14.25
C LEU A 22 -6.43 2.60 -14.08
N VAL A 23 -7.12 1.48 -14.35
CA VAL A 23 -6.52 0.13 -14.30
C VAL A 23 -5.41 0.00 -15.35
N ARG A 24 -5.65 0.48 -16.58
CA ARG A 24 -4.67 0.40 -17.67
C ARG A 24 -3.44 1.27 -17.42
N ALA A 25 -3.63 2.46 -16.86
CA ALA A 25 -2.53 3.35 -16.48
C ALA A 25 -1.57 2.67 -15.50
N GLY A 26 -2.09 1.75 -14.69
CA GLY A 26 -1.30 0.97 -13.75
C GLY A 26 -0.79 1.79 -12.58
N LEU A 27 0.08 1.17 -11.79
CA LEU A 27 0.71 1.82 -10.64
C LEU A 27 2.09 2.36 -11.03
N ALA A 28 2.50 3.45 -10.37
CA ALA A 28 3.87 3.92 -10.48
C ALA A 28 4.85 2.84 -10.02
N MET A 29 6.01 2.74 -10.67
CA MET A 29 7.05 1.73 -10.36
C MET A 29 7.42 1.70 -8.87
N ARG A 30 7.49 2.89 -8.23
CA ARG A 30 7.75 3.01 -6.80
C ARG A 30 6.74 2.23 -5.95
N ASP A 31 5.46 2.36 -6.29
CA ASP A 31 4.38 1.74 -5.52
C ASP A 31 4.31 0.23 -5.82
N GLN A 32 4.59 -0.18 -7.05
CA GLN A 32 4.75 -1.60 -7.41
C GLN A 32 5.87 -2.29 -6.64
N LEU A 33 7.04 -1.64 -6.52
CA LEU A 33 8.16 -2.14 -5.74
C LEU A 33 7.83 -2.23 -4.25
N ALA A 34 7.22 -1.17 -3.68
CA ALA A 34 6.82 -1.16 -2.28
C ALA A 34 5.84 -2.31 -1.95
N LEU A 35 4.85 -2.55 -2.81
CA LEU A 35 3.90 -3.65 -2.65
C LEU A 35 4.59 -5.02 -2.78
N THR A 36 5.51 -5.15 -3.74
CA THR A 36 6.25 -6.40 -3.97
C THR A 36 7.14 -6.75 -2.78
N GLU A 37 7.96 -5.81 -2.31
CA GLU A 37 8.82 -6.01 -1.14
C GLU A 37 8.00 -6.34 0.11
N ALA A 38 6.93 -5.59 0.36
CA ALA A 38 6.07 -5.80 1.51
C ALA A 38 5.40 -7.18 1.47
N THR A 39 4.88 -7.60 0.31
CA THR A 39 4.26 -8.92 0.15
C THR A 39 5.26 -10.05 0.39
N LEU A 40 6.46 -9.95 -0.19
CA LEU A 40 7.51 -10.97 -0.05
C LEU A 40 8.04 -11.10 1.39
N GLN A 41 8.09 -9.99 2.14
CA GLN A 41 8.63 -9.97 3.50
C GLN A 41 7.55 -10.06 4.59
N GLY A 42 6.27 -10.03 4.21
CA GLY A 42 5.13 -9.97 5.13
C GLY A 42 5.09 -8.66 5.93
N TRP A 43 5.42 -7.54 5.29
CA TRP A 43 5.29 -6.20 5.84
C TRP A 43 4.03 -5.52 5.31
N VAL A 44 3.67 -4.43 5.97
CA VAL A 44 2.47 -3.65 5.65
C VAL A 44 2.84 -2.42 4.84
N VAL A 45 2.02 -2.13 3.82
CA VAL A 45 2.02 -0.86 3.08
C VAL A 45 0.76 -0.09 3.47
N GLY A 46 0.93 1.14 3.92
CA GLY A 46 -0.17 2.02 4.31
C GLY A 46 0.36 3.26 5.04
N ASP A 47 -0.56 4.13 5.47
CA ASP A 47 -0.20 5.26 6.32
C ASP A 47 0.21 4.79 7.74
N ALA A 48 0.81 5.70 8.51
CA ALA A 48 1.30 5.39 9.86
C ALA A 48 0.15 4.90 10.78
N ALA A 49 -1.03 5.52 10.69
CA ALA A 49 -2.15 5.15 11.55
C ALA A 49 -2.68 3.74 11.23
N PHE A 50 -2.67 3.34 9.96
CA PHE A 50 -3.02 2.01 9.50
C PHE A 50 -2.00 0.97 9.96
N VAL A 51 -0.71 1.27 9.81
CA VAL A 51 0.38 0.40 10.26
C VAL A 51 0.32 0.19 11.78
N ASP A 52 0.09 1.24 12.56
CA ASP A 52 -0.01 1.17 14.01
C ASP A 52 -1.21 0.32 14.46
N LYS A 53 -2.38 0.52 13.84
CA LYS A 53 -3.57 -0.30 14.08
C LYS A 53 -3.30 -1.78 13.79
N LEU A 54 -2.62 -2.07 12.68
CA LEU A 54 -2.34 -3.44 12.28
C LEU A 54 -1.28 -4.08 13.19
N GLN A 55 -0.26 -3.33 13.63
CA GLN A 55 0.71 -3.80 14.61
C GLN A 55 0.06 -4.13 15.96
N ALA A 56 -0.94 -3.35 16.39
CA ALA A 56 -1.67 -3.64 17.64
C ALA A 56 -2.53 -4.91 17.55
N ALA A 57 -2.96 -5.30 16.33
CA ALA A 57 -3.81 -6.46 16.10
C ALA A 57 -3.05 -7.79 15.99
N THR A 58 -1.71 -7.77 15.93
CA THR A 58 -0.91 -9.00 15.82
C THR A 58 0.37 -8.93 16.66
N PRO A 59 0.79 -10.04 17.30
CA PRO A 59 2.07 -10.09 18.01
C PRO A 59 3.28 -10.05 17.05
N ARG A 60 3.07 -10.33 15.76
CA ARG A 60 4.15 -10.29 14.75
C ARG A 60 4.49 -8.84 14.39
N ARG A 61 5.77 -8.55 14.19
CA ARG A 61 6.20 -7.25 13.65
C ARG A 61 5.74 -7.10 12.19
N VAL A 62 5.07 -6.00 11.88
CA VAL A 62 4.51 -5.72 10.54
C VAL A 62 5.31 -4.71 9.71
N THR A 63 6.45 -4.24 10.23
CA THR A 63 7.36 -3.31 9.55
C THR A 63 8.80 -3.83 9.52
N LYS A 64 9.60 -3.28 8.60
CA LYS A 64 11.05 -3.53 8.55
C LYS A 64 11.71 -2.94 9.79
N ALA A 65 12.52 -3.74 10.49
CA ALA A 65 13.34 -3.21 11.56
C ALA A 65 14.42 -2.29 10.98
N ARG A 66 14.75 -1.20 11.68
CA ARG A 66 15.91 -0.39 11.33
C ARG A 66 17.16 -1.27 11.50
N PRO A 67 17.99 -1.45 10.46
CA PRO A 67 19.23 -2.21 10.60
C PRO A 67 20.07 -1.63 11.75
N GLY A 68 20.47 -2.48 12.70
CA GLY A 68 21.34 -2.06 13.79
C GLY A 68 22.73 -1.76 13.28
N ARG A 69 23.29 -0.60 13.63
CA ARG A 69 24.72 -0.33 13.47
C ARG A 69 25.45 -1.16 14.53
N HIS A 70 26.32 -2.09 14.14
CA HIS A 70 27.22 -2.72 15.12
C HIS A 70 28.12 -1.61 15.68
N ALA A 71 27.94 -1.22 16.94
CA ALA A 71 28.95 -0.46 17.66
C ALA A 71 30.09 -1.44 17.92
N ASN A 72 31.21 -1.21 17.26
CA ASN A 72 32.43 -1.99 17.39
C ASN A 72 32.81 -2.07 18.88
N ARG A 73 32.86 -3.28 19.46
CA ARG A 73 33.35 -3.48 20.82
C ARG A 73 34.88 -3.50 20.71
N SER A 74 35.50 -2.35 20.97
CA SER A 74 36.96 -2.20 21.16
C SER A 74 37.27 -2.39 22.63
#